data_AF-A0A151SLL8-F1
#
_entry.id   AF-A0A151SLL8-F1
#
_cell.length_a   1.000
_cell.length_b   1.000
_cell.length_c   1.000
_cell.angle_alpha   90.00
_cell.angle_beta   90.00
_cell.angle_gamma   90.00
#
_symmetry.space_group_name_H-M   'P 1'
#
loop_
_entity.id
_entity.type
_entity.pdbx_description
1 polymer ?
#
loop_
_entity_poly.entity_id
_entity_poly.type
_entity_poly.pdbx_seq_one_letter_code
_entity_poly.pdbx_strand_id
1 'polypeptide(L)' 'MGRSTDPPHFYVYQCFFRDLGVCLPFTQFECDFLNFINATPCQLHPNSWGFLRAFQVLCTVLGIEVSLRVFLHFFPL' A
#
# COMPACT_ATOMS: atom_id res chain seq x y z
N MET A 1 -9.49 -28.54 -1.87
CA MET A 1 -9.39 -27.27 -2.63
C MET A 1 -7.93 -26.84 -2.67
N GLY A 2 -7.31 -26.77 -3.86
CA GLY A 2 -5.93 -26.28 -4.00
C GLY A 2 -5.86 -24.77 -3.79
N ARG A 3 -4.87 -24.28 -3.03
CA ARG A 3 -4.55 -22.84 -2.97
C ARG A 3 -4.18 -22.39 -4.38
N SER A 4 -4.77 -21.29 -4.87
CA SER A 4 -4.28 -20.66 -6.10
C SER A 4 -2.85 -20.20 -5.87
N THR A 5 -1.97 -20.46 -6.84
CA THR A 5 -0.59 -19.96 -6.87
C THR A 5 -0.53 -18.50 -7.32
N ASP A 6 -1.66 -17.93 -7.71
CA ASP A 6 -1.73 -16.55 -8.18
C ASP A 6 -1.42 -15.58 -7.05
N PRO A 7 -0.63 -14.52 -7.34
CA PRO A 7 -0.40 -13.46 -6.39
C PRO A 7 -1.74 -12.81 -5.97
N PRO A 8 -1.79 -12.29 -4.74
CA PRO A 8 -2.96 -11.57 -4.25
C PRO A 8 -3.34 -10.42 -5.18
N HIS A 9 -4.63 -10.34 -5.53
CA HIS A 9 -5.17 -9.34 -6.45
C HIS A 9 -6.57 -8.90 -6.02
N PHE A 10 -6.99 -7.71 -6.45
CA PHE A 10 -8.32 -7.18 -6.23
C PHE A 10 -8.93 -6.73 -7.56
N TYR A 11 -10.27 -6.78 -7.65
CA TYR A 11 -10.99 -6.41 -8.86
C TYR A 11 -11.42 -4.95 -8.81
N VAL A 12 -11.19 -4.23 -9.91
CA VAL A 12 -11.69 -2.86 -10.14
C VAL A 12 -12.17 -2.75 -11.58
N TYR A 13 -13.22 -1.96 -11.82
CA TYR A 13 -13.69 -1.70 -13.17
C TYR A 13 -12.61 -1.00 -14.01
N GLN A 14 -12.27 -1.59 -15.16
CA GLN A 14 -11.26 -1.05 -16.07
C GLN A 14 -11.59 0.38 -16.55
N CYS A 15 -12.88 0.74 -16.64
CA CYS A 15 -13.30 2.08 -17.06
C CYS A 15 -12.75 3.20 -16.17
N PHE A 16 -12.48 2.94 -14.89
CA PHE A 16 -11.86 3.92 -13.99
C PHE A 16 -10.50 4.37 -14.52
N PHE A 17 -9.67 3.41 -14.95
CA PHE A 17 -8.33 3.72 -15.44
C PHE A 17 -8.34 4.15 -16.91
N ARG A 18 -9.08 3.43 -17.77
CA ARG A 18 -9.04 3.62 -19.22
C ARG A 18 -9.87 4.81 -19.69
N ASP A 19 -11.10 4.95 -19.20
CA ASP A 19 -12.06 5.92 -19.73
C ASP A 19 -12.13 7.18 -18.86
N LEU A 20 -11.98 7.03 -17.54
CA LEU A 20 -12.04 8.13 -16.57
C LEU A 20 -10.65 8.69 -16.18
N GLY A 21 -9.55 8.02 -16.59
CA GLY A 21 -8.19 8.47 -16.30
C GLY A 21 -7.84 8.50 -14.81
N VAL A 22 -8.54 7.72 -13.97
CA VAL A 22 -8.29 7.65 -12.54
C VAL A 22 -6.92 7.05 -12.31
N CYS A 23 -6.01 7.86 -11.77
CA CYS A 23 -4.77 7.39 -11.18
C CYS A 23 -5.03 7.14 -9.69
N LEU A 24 -4.73 5.94 -9.19
CA LEU A 24 -4.78 5.70 -7.76
C LEU A 24 -3.67 6.52 -7.10
N PRO A 25 -3.97 7.35 -6.08
CA PRO A 25 -3.00 8.25 -5.48
C PRO A 25 -2.08 7.52 -4.48
N PHE A 26 -1.69 6.29 -4.79
CA PHE A 26 -0.79 5.50 -3.96
C PHE A 26 0.64 5.58 -4.47
N THR A 27 1.56 5.85 -3.56
CA THR A 27 3.00 5.69 -3.77
C THR A 27 3.35 4.20 -3.94
N GLN A 28 4.51 3.92 -4.54
CA GLN A 28 5.01 2.54 -4.65
C GLN A 28 5.10 1.86 -3.27
N PHE A 29 5.53 2.59 -2.24
CA PHE A 29 5.62 2.09 -0.87
C PHE A 29 4.26 1.67 -0.30
N GLU A 30 3.20 2.46 -0.51
CA GLU A 30 1.85 2.11 -0.06
C GLU A 30 1.32 0.88 -0.82
N CYS A 31 1.60 0.78 -2.13
CA CYS A 31 1.28 -0.41 -2.91
C CYS A 31 2.01 -1.65 -2.38
N ASP A 32 3.31 -1.55 -2.09
CA ASP A 32 4.11 -2.65 -1.55
C ASP A 32 3.60 -3.10 -0.18
N PHE A 33 3.22 -2.16 0.68
CA PHE A 33 2.61 -2.46 1.98
C PHE A 33 1.27 -3.19 1.82
N LEU A 34 0.35 -2.67 0.99
CA LEU A 34 -0.96 -3.28 0.75
C LEU A 34 -0.83 -4.69 0.14
N ASN A 35 0.12 -4.88 -0.78
CA ASN A 35 0.45 -6.18 -1.35
C ASN A 35 1.01 -7.14 -0.29
N PHE A 36 1.88 -6.64 0.61
CA PHE A 36 2.45 -7.44 1.69
C PHE A 36 1.40 -7.96 2.66
N ILE A 37 0.44 -7.12 3.04
CA ILE A 37 -0.66 -7.53 3.93
C ILE A 37 -1.81 -8.22 3.20
N ASN A 38 -1.77 -8.30 1.87
CA ASN A 38 -2.85 -8.79 1.02
C ASN A 38 -4.21 -8.16 1.37
N ALA A 39 -4.23 -6.82 1.44
CA ALA A 39 -5.45 -6.08 1.76
C ALA A 39 -5.68 -4.96 0.76
N THR A 40 -6.95 -4.67 0.52
CA THR A 40 -7.39 -3.52 -0.28
C THR A 40 -7.27 -2.24 0.54
N PRO A 41 -7.14 -1.06 -0.10
CA PRO A 41 -7.04 0.22 0.59
C PRO A 41 -8.15 0.49 1.62
N CYS A 42 -9.37 0.01 1.33
CA CYS A 42 -10.54 0.21 2.18
C CYS A 42 -10.58 -0.69 3.42
N GLN A 43 -9.76 -1.75 3.46
CA GLN A 43 -9.63 -2.62 4.64
C GLN A 43 -8.66 -2.06 5.67
N LEU A 44 -7.83 -1.07 5.29
CA LEU A 44 -6.86 -0.47 6.18
C LEU A 44 -7.51 0.62 7.04
N HIS A 45 -7.31 0.53 8.36
CA HIS A 45 -7.87 1.50 9.30
C HIS A 45 -7.30 2.91 9.02
N PRO A 46 -8.08 4.01 9.18
CA PRO A 46 -7.59 5.37 8.95
C PRO A 46 -6.30 5.73 9.72
N ASN A 47 -6.15 5.23 10.95
CA ASN A 47 -4.90 5.43 11.71
C ASN A 47 -3.70 4.75 11.06
N SER A 48 -3.88 3.57 10.46
CA SER A 48 -2.81 2.84 9.77
C SER A 48 -2.35 3.60 8.51
N TRP A 49 -3.28 4.22 7.79
CA TRP A 49 -2.93 5.19 6.73
C TRP A 49 -2.11 6.37 7.27
N GLY A 50 -2.49 6.89 8.44
CA GLY A 50 -1.74 7.94 9.13
C GLY A 50 -0.28 7.54 9.43
N PHE A 51 -0.05 6.31 9.89
CA PHE A 51 1.31 5.81 10.17
C PHE A 51 2.15 5.67 8.91
N LEU A 52 1.60 5.13 7.82
CA LEU A 52 2.30 5.06 6.53
C LEU A 52 2.73 6.44 6.07
N ARG A 53 1.81 7.42 6.13
CA ARG A 53 2.10 8.78 5.68
C ARG A 53 3.13 9.48 6.58
N ALA A 54 3.01 9.36 7.90
CA ALA A 54 3.96 9.94 8.84
C ALA A 54 5.37 9.37 8.63
N PHE A 55 5.48 8.06 8.39
CA PHE A 55 6.76 7.42 8.12
C PHE A 55 7.40 7.90 6.82
N GLN A 56 6.63 8.00 5.73
CA GLN A 56 7.13 8.57 4.46
C GLN A 56 7.63 10.01 4.63
N VAL A 57 6.89 10.84 5.37
CA VAL A 57 7.29 12.24 5.64
C VAL A 57 8.59 12.26 6.46
N LEU A 58 8.70 11.43 7.50
CA LEU A 58 9.91 11.30 8.30
C LEU A 58 11.12 10.89 7.44
N CYS A 59 10.99 9.86 6.61
CA CYS A 59 12.05 9.43 5.68
C CYS A 59 12.47 10.56 4.73
N THR A 60 11.49 11.30 4.21
CA THR A 60 11.74 12.45 3.32
C THR A 60 12.53 13.55 4.04
N VAL A 61 12.16 13.90 5.27
CA VAL A 61 12.86 14.91 6.09
C VAL A 61 14.28 14.47 6.44
N LEU A 62 14.49 13.18 6.68
CA LEU A 62 15.80 12.60 6.97
C LEU A 62 16.66 12.35 5.73
N GLY A 63 16.12 12.53 4.52
CA GLY A 63 16.82 12.26 3.26
C GLY A 63 17.11 10.77 3.04
N ILE A 64 16.31 9.88 3.62
CA ILE A 64 16.45 8.43 3.48
C ILE A 64 15.32 7.83 2.64
N GLU A 65 15.61 6.72 1.98
CA GLU A 65 14.60 5.98 1.23
C GLU A 65 13.62 5.28 2.18
N VAL A 66 12.34 5.30 1.83
CA VAL A 66 11.29 4.60 2.57
C VAL A 66 11.45 3.10 2.37
N SER A 67 11.41 2.32 3.45
CA SER A 67 11.60 0.87 3.40
C SER A 67 10.50 0.12 4.15
N LEU A 68 9.85 -0.82 3.46
CA LEU A 68 8.81 -1.67 4.03
C LEU A 68 9.31 -2.47 5.24
N ARG A 69 10.54 -3.00 5.17
CA ARG A 69 11.11 -3.76 6.29
C ARG A 69 11.33 -2.88 7.52
N VAL A 70 11.81 -1.67 7.33
CA VAL A 70 12.04 -0.73 8.43
C VAL A 70 10.71 -0.26 9.02
N PHE A 71 9.70 0.01 8.17
CA PHE A 71 8.36 0.32 8.63
C PHE A 71 7.79 -0.79 9.52
N LEU A 72 7.83 -2.04 9.06
CA LEU A 72 7.31 -3.20 9.80
C LEU A 72 8.10 -3.49 11.10
N HIS A 73 9.35 -3.06 11.18
CA HIS A 73 10.13 -3.15 12.42
C HIS A 73 9.58 -2.19 13.50
N PHE A 74 9.16 -0.98 13.13
CA PHE A 74 8.58 -0.01 14.06
C PHE A 74 7.08 -0.20 14.29
N PHE A 75 6.35 -0.66 13.27
CA PHE A 75 4.89 -0.83 13.27
C PHE A 75 4.53 -2.29 12.92
N PRO A 76 4.62 -3.22 13.89
CA PRO A 76 4.20 -4.60 13.66
C PRO A 76 2.68 -4.69 13.47
N LEU A 77 2.25 -5.67 12.67
CA LEU A 77 0.85 -5.95 12.32
C LEU A 77 0.04 -6.53 13.48
#